data_AF-A0A959SAI3-F1
#
_entry.id   AF-A0A959SAI3-F1
#
_cell.length_a   1.000
_cell.length_b   1.000
_cell.length_c   1.000
_cell.angle_alpha   90.00
_cell.angle_beta   90.00
_cell.angle_gamma   90.00
#
_symmetry.space_group_name_H-M   'P 1'
#
loop_
_entity.id
_entity.type
_entity.pdbx_description
1 polymer ?
#
loop_
_entity_poly.entity_id
_entity_poly.type
_entity_poly.pdbx_seq_one_letter_code
_entity_poly.pdbx_strand_id
1 'polypeptide(L)'
;WRRWHISLSSWFRDYVYIPLGGSRGTRAMRVRNIMIIFLLSGFWHGAHWTYVVWGGLNALYFLPLLLSGRNRMHMGTVAEGGSLPNLKEFIGMGTTFFLTFMSMIFFRAEDMRHALDYIRDLLLGSFDPHTYRQMTNFVNVEIGHLLPLLTIAFFLVEWIGREKHCPIADLELRLPRPVRWAFYYMLCAMVLTYVGDDQQFIYFQF
;
A
#
# COMPACT_ATOMS: atom_id res chain seq x y z
N TRP A 1 0.06 8.85 -3.70
CA TRP A 1 1.26 9.43 -3.07
C TRP A 1 1.02 10.40 -1.91
N ARG A 2 -0.22 10.84 -1.61
CA ARG A 2 -0.46 11.67 -0.41
C ARG A 2 -0.70 10.87 0.88
N ARG A 3 -0.98 9.57 0.74
CA ARG A 3 -1.39 8.66 1.82
C ARG A 3 -0.41 7.48 2.03
N TRP A 4 0.71 7.45 1.31
CA TRP A 4 1.71 6.37 1.37
C TRP A 4 3.10 6.98 1.55
N HIS A 5 3.87 6.51 2.53
CA HIS A 5 5.19 7.07 2.92
C HIS A 5 5.20 8.61 2.84
N ILE A 6 4.36 9.23 3.66
CA ILE A 6 4.06 10.67 3.56
C ILE A 6 5.32 11.51 3.75
N SER A 7 6.16 11.14 4.73
CA SER A 7 7.45 11.81 4.99
C SER A 7 8.36 11.75 3.76
N LEU A 8 8.62 10.56 3.21
CA LEU A 8 9.46 10.37 2.03
C LEU A 8 8.90 11.11 0.80
N SER A 9 7.60 10.95 0.55
CA SER A 9 6.91 11.62 -0.56
C SER A 9 6.98 13.15 -0.44
N SER A 10 6.87 13.68 0.78
CA SER A 10 7.04 15.12 1.04
C SER A 10 8.48 15.58 0.84
N TRP A 11 9.46 14.78 1.26
CA TRP A 11 10.88 15.08 1.06
C TRP A 11 11.23 15.15 -0.43
N PHE A 12 10.86 14.15 -1.22
CA PHE A 12 11.08 14.17 -2.68
C PHE A 12 10.35 15.34 -3.35
N ARG A 13 9.15 15.69 -2.89
CA ARG A 13 8.42 16.86 -3.40
C ARG A 13 9.20 18.16 -3.11
N ASP A 14 9.61 18.36 -1.86
CA ASP A 14 10.13 19.64 -1.40
C ASP A 14 11.59 19.86 -1.82
N TYR A 15 12.40 18.79 -1.85
CA TYR A 15 13.83 18.86 -2.12
C TYR A 15 14.25 18.44 -3.54
N VAL A 16 13.37 17.79 -4.31
CA VAL A 16 13.69 17.37 -5.69
C VAL A 16 12.69 17.95 -6.69
N TYR A 17 11.39 17.70 -6.49
CA TYR A 17 10.36 18.11 -7.45
C TYR A 17 10.27 19.64 -7.61
N ILE A 18 10.15 20.38 -6.50
CA ILE A 18 10.02 21.84 -6.52
C ILE A 18 11.28 22.52 -7.10
N PRO A 19 12.51 22.16 -6.68
CA PRO A 19 13.74 22.71 -7.28
C PRO A 19 13.87 22.45 -8.79
N LEU A 20 13.36 21.33 -9.31
CA LEU A 20 13.32 21.04 -10.75
C LEU A 20 12.29 21.88 -11.54
N GLY A 21 11.62 22.82 -10.89
CA GLY A 21 10.57 23.67 -11.46
C GLY A 21 9.15 23.19 -11.16
N GLY A 22 9.01 22.07 -10.45
CA GLY A 22 7.72 21.52 -10.01
C GLY A 22 6.73 21.35 -11.16
N SER A 23 5.56 21.97 -11.01
CA SER A 23 4.49 21.98 -12.03
C SER A 23 4.55 23.18 -12.99
N ARG A 24 5.64 23.95 -13.01
CA ARG A 24 5.81 25.10 -13.91
C ARG A 24 6.41 24.65 -15.26
N GLY A 25 6.23 25.46 -16.29
CA GLY A 25 6.78 25.22 -17.62
C GLY A 25 5.95 24.30 -18.52
N THR A 26 6.60 23.75 -19.55
CA THR A 26 5.93 22.97 -20.60
C THR A 26 5.42 21.62 -20.09
N ARG A 27 4.53 20.98 -20.86
CA ARG A 27 4.05 19.62 -20.54
C ARG A 27 5.21 18.63 -20.43
N ALA A 28 6.19 18.71 -21.34
CA ALA A 28 7.36 17.84 -21.34
C ALA A 28 8.23 18.02 -20.08
N MET A 29 8.43 19.26 -19.61
CA MET A 29 9.17 19.51 -18.36
C MET A 29 8.48 18.86 -17.15
N ARG A 30 7.16 18.97 -17.07
CA ARG A 30 6.38 18.34 -15.99
C ARG A 30 6.48 16.82 -16.02
N VAL A 31 6.37 16.20 -17.20
CA VAL A 31 6.55 14.75 -17.38
C VAL A 31 7.95 14.32 -16.95
N ARG A 32 8.99 15.01 -17.43
CA ARG A 32 10.39 14.75 -17.04
C ARG A 32 10.57 14.83 -15.53
N ASN A 33 10.06 15.89 -14.89
CA ASN A 33 10.20 16.08 -13.44
C ASN A 33 9.54 14.95 -12.66
N ILE A 34 8.37 14.46 -13.09
CA ILE A 34 7.71 13.30 -12.48
C ILE A 34 8.52 12.01 -12.68
N MET A 35 9.02 11.75 -13.89
CA MET A 35 9.86 10.58 -14.14
C MET A 35 11.10 10.59 -13.25
N ILE A 36 11.78 11.75 -13.12
CA ILE A 36 12.97 11.89 -12.28
C ILE A 36 12.64 11.57 -10.82
N ILE A 37 11.60 12.15 -10.22
CA ILE A 37 11.33 11.92 -8.79
C ILE A 37 11.01 10.46 -8.47
N PHE A 38 10.26 9.77 -9.34
CA PHE A 38 9.88 8.39 -9.09
C PHE A 38 11.02 7.41 -9.35
N LEU A 39 11.85 7.66 -10.38
CA LEU A 39 13.04 6.84 -10.62
C LEU A 39 14.08 7.03 -9.52
N LEU A 40 14.32 8.27 -9.07
CA LEU A 40 15.18 8.55 -7.93
C LEU A 40 14.63 7.94 -6.64
N SER A 41 13.31 7.94 -6.46
CA SER A 41 12.68 7.21 -5.34
C SER A 41 12.94 5.72 -5.42
N GLY A 42 12.89 5.10 -6.60
CA GLY A 42 13.28 3.69 -6.79
C GLY A 42 14.74 3.45 -6.42
N PHE A 43 15.66 4.24 -6.98
CA PHE A 43 17.09 4.14 -6.66
C PHE A 43 17.42 4.34 -5.19
N TRP A 44 16.66 5.19 -4.48
CA TRP A 44 16.83 5.37 -3.03
C TRP A 44 16.55 4.11 -2.23
N HIS A 45 15.72 3.19 -2.73
CA HIS A 45 15.41 1.93 -2.07
C HIS A 45 16.42 0.82 -2.35
N GLY A 46 17.17 0.88 -3.46
CA GLY A 46 18.23 -0.08 -3.76
C GLY A 46 18.74 -0.02 -5.20
N ALA A 47 19.83 -0.74 -5.47
CA ALA A 47 20.50 -0.75 -6.77
C ALA A 47 19.94 -1.76 -7.78
N HIS A 48 19.03 -2.66 -7.35
CA HIS A 48 18.42 -3.64 -8.24
C HIS A 48 17.45 -3.00 -9.24
N TRP A 49 17.39 -3.58 -10.45
CA TRP A 49 16.49 -3.13 -11.53
C TRP A 49 15.00 -3.21 -11.15
N THR A 50 14.64 -4.07 -10.21
CA THR A 50 13.28 -4.20 -9.68
C THR A 50 12.78 -2.89 -9.08
N TYR A 51 13.63 -2.15 -8.35
CA TYR A 51 13.30 -0.83 -7.79
C TYR A 51 13.16 0.26 -8.87
N VAL A 52 13.97 0.20 -9.93
CA VAL A 52 13.86 1.13 -11.07
C VAL A 52 12.54 0.92 -11.81
N VAL A 53 12.16 -0.34 -12.05
CA VAL A 53 10.87 -0.69 -12.67
C VAL A 53 9.71 -0.28 -11.76
N TRP A 54 9.80 -0.51 -10.45
CA TRP A 54 8.82 -0.02 -9.49
C TRP A 54 8.62 1.50 -9.59
N GLY A 55 9.71 2.28 -9.60
CA GLY A 55 9.65 3.73 -9.75
C GLY A 55 9.02 4.13 -11.10
N GLY A 56 9.47 3.51 -12.19
CA GLY A 56 8.95 3.74 -13.53
C GLY A 56 7.45 3.48 -13.66
N LEU A 57 6.95 2.36 -13.12
CA LEU A 57 5.52 2.02 -13.11
C LEU A 57 4.71 3.08 -12.36
N ASN A 58 5.16 3.50 -11.18
CA ASN A 58 4.48 4.51 -10.39
C ASN A 58 4.45 5.88 -11.09
N ALA A 59 5.52 6.23 -11.82
CA ALA A 59 5.54 7.41 -12.67
C ALA A 59 4.50 7.29 -13.79
N LEU A 60 4.47 6.16 -14.50
CA LEU A 60 3.51 5.89 -15.58
C LEU A 60 2.06 5.95 -15.08
N TYR A 61 1.76 5.41 -13.90
CA TYR A 61 0.42 5.45 -13.31
C TYR A 61 0.02 6.87 -12.91
N PHE A 62 0.96 7.71 -12.49
CA PHE A 62 0.70 9.09 -12.11
C PHE A 62 0.55 10.04 -13.31
N LEU A 63 1.19 9.76 -14.43
CA LEU A 63 1.21 10.64 -15.60
C LEU A 63 -0.20 10.99 -16.14
N PRO A 64 -1.13 10.04 -16.36
CA PRO A 64 -2.48 10.37 -16.81
C PRO A 64 -3.19 11.35 -15.89
N LEU A 65 -3.08 11.17 -14.56
CA LEU A 65 -3.67 12.06 -13.56
C LEU A 65 -3.12 13.48 -13.64
N LEU A 66 -1.81 13.61 -13.84
CA LEU A 66 -1.15 14.90 -14.04
C LEU A 66 -1.59 15.56 -15.35
N LEU A 67 -1.57 14.80 -16.44
CA LEU A 67 -1.82 15.29 -17.80
C LEU A 67 -3.28 15.67 -18.04
N SER A 68 -4.22 15.03 -17.33
CA SER A 68 -5.64 15.40 -17.33
C SER A 68 -5.97 16.51 -16.33
N GLY A 69 -5.00 17.02 -15.56
CA GLY A 69 -5.24 18.04 -14.52
C GLY A 69 -6.12 17.55 -13.35
N ARG A 70 -6.35 16.23 -13.25
CA ARG A 70 -7.24 15.62 -12.25
C ARG A 70 -6.54 15.26 -10.95
N ASN A 71 -5.26 15.59 -10.81
CA ASN A 71 -4.43 15.25 -9.64
C ASN A 71 -4.91 15.87 -8.31
N ARG A 72 -5.89 16.78 -8.34
CA ARG A 72 -6.52 17.41 -7.16
C ARG A 72 -8.03 17.13 -7.02
N MET A 73 -8.60 16.25 -7.84
CA MET A 73 -10.05 16.01 -7.85
C MET A 73 -10.55 15.17 -6.67
N HIS A 74 -9.75 14.20 -6.20
CA HIS A 74 -10.15 13.25 -5.15
C HIS A 74 -9.32 13.50 -3.88
N MET A 75 -9.54 14.66 -3.28
CA MET A 75 -8.78 15.14 -2.12
C MET A 75 -9.44 14.78 -0.78
N GLY A 76 -10.76 14.57 -0.80
CA GLY A 76 -11.55 14.17 0.36
C GLY A 76 -11.41 12.69 0.71
N THR A 77 -12.27 12.26 1.61
CA THR A 77 -12.42 10.84 1.99
C THR A 77 -13.39 10.17 1.02
N VAL A 78 -13.15 8.89 0.71
CA VAL A 78 -14.05 8.14 -0.17
C VAL A 78 -15.39 7.91 0.52
N ALA A 79 -16.50 8.01 -0.24
CA ALA A 79 -17.85 7.87 0.27
C ALA A 79 -18.17 8.86 1.41
N GLU A 80 -17.70 10.10 1.29
CA GLU A 80 -17.91 11.15 2.30
C GLU A 80 -19.41 11.35 2.58
N GLY A 81 -19.81 11.20 3.85
CA GLY A 81 -21.21 11.28 4.28
C GLY A 81 -22.09 10.07 3.93
N GLY A 82 -21.56 9.04 3.26
CA GLY A 82 -22.25 7.79 2.95
C GLY A 82 -21.75 6.59 3.77
N SER A 83 -22.27 5.39 3.54
CA SER A 83 -21.73 4.14 4.12
C SER A 83 -20.92 3.32 3.11
N LEU A 84 -21.23 3.45 1.82
CA LEU A 84 -20.64 2.69 0.72
C LEU A 84 -20.20 3.64 -0.40
N PRO A 85 -19.11 3.29 -1.12
CA PRO A 85 -18.69 4.06 -2.28
C PRO A 85 -19.71 3.92 -3.40
N ASN A 86 -19.91 4.98 -4.17
CA ASN A 86 -20.61 4.84 -5.44
C ASN A 86 -19.76 4.03 -6.43
N LEU A 87 -20.36 3.58 -7.54
CA LEU A 87 -19.67 2.72 -8.51
C LEU A 87 -18.37 3.35 -9.04
N LYS A 88 -18.34 4.66 -9.25
CA LYS A 88 -17.15 5.37 -9.75
C LYS A 88 -16.03 5.37 -8.71
N GLU A 89 -16.36 5.63 -7.45
CA GLU A 89 -15.42 5.55 -6.34
C GLU A 89 -14.89 4.14 -6.14
N PHE A 90 -15.77 3.13 -6.19
CA PHE A 90 -15.39 1.73 -6.07
C PHE A 90 -14.42 1.30 -7.18
N ILE A 91 -14.71 1.64 -8.44
CA ILE A 91 -13.81 1.38 -9.57
C ILE A 91 -12.48 2.13 -9.40
N GLY A 92 -12.51 3.38 -8.93
CA GLY A 92 -11.32 4.18 -8.68
C GLY A 92 -10.43 3.61 -7.57
N MET A 93 -11.05 3.14 -6.48
CA MET A 93 -10.36 2.41 -5.40
C MET A 93 -9.75 1.12 -5.92
N GLY A 94 -10.53 0.27 -6.59
CA GLY A 94 -10.08 -1.00 -7.14
C GLY A 94 -8.92 -0.82 -8.13
N THR A 95 -9.00 0.18 -9.00
CA THR A 95 -7.93 0.51 -9.95
C THR A 95 -6.67 0.98 -9.23
N THR A 96 -6.79 1.89 -8.25
CA THR A 96 -5.64 2.38 -7.48
C THR A 96 -4.96 1.25 -6.71
N PHE A 97 -5.76 0.39 -6.06
CA PHE A 97 -5.28 -0.77 -5.34
C PHE A 97 -4.56 -1.74 -6.29
N PHE A 98 -5.17 -2.11 -7.40
CA PHE A 98 -4.59 -3.02 -8.39
C PHE A 98 -3.25 -2.50 -8.94
N LEU A 99 -3.20 -1.23 -9.37
CA LEU A 99 -1.97 -0.63 -9.88
C LEU A 99 -0.86 -0.58 -8.81
N THR A 100 -1.22 -0.22 -7.58
CA THR A 100 -0.26 -0.18 -6.46
C THR A 100 0.25 -1.58 -6.14
N PHE A 101 -0.64 -2.57 -6.11
CA PHE A 101 -0.29 -3.97 -5.87
C PHE A 101 0.64 -4.53 -6.96
N MET A 102 0.32 -4.29 -8.24
CA MET A 102 1.18 -4.66 -9.37
C MET A 102 2.57 -4.03 -9.27
N SER A 103 2.65 -2.76 -8.87
CA SER A 103 3.94 -2.13 -8.62
C SER A 103 4.67 -2.79 -7.45
N MET A 104 3.99 -3.08 -6.34
CA MET A 104 4.59 -3.62 -5.11
C MET A 104 5.23 -5.01 -5.30
N ILE A 105 4.79 -5.80 -6.29
CA ILE A 105 5.45 -7.06 -6.66
C ILE A 105 6.93 -6.82 -6.99
N PHE A 106 7.23 -5.81 -7.80
CA PHE A 106 8.61 -5.43 -8.14
C PHE A 106 9.35 -4.84 -6.94
N PHE A 107 8.66 -4.17 -6.02
CA PHE A 107 9.32 -3.64 -4.82
C PHE A 107 9.83 -4.74 -3.89
N ARG A 108 9.10 -5.86 -3.80
CA ARG A 108 9.38 -6.97 -2.88
C ARG A 108 10.23 -8.08 -3.49
N ALA A 109 10.16 -8.28 -4.80
CA ALA A 109 10.87 -9.35 -5.49
C ALA A 109 12.40 -9.18 -5.38
N GLU A 110 13.08 -10.30 -5.19
CA GLU A 110 14.55 -10.36 -5.09
C GLU A 110 15.24 -10.01 -6.42
N ASP A 111 14.62 -10.40 -7.53
CA ASP A 111 15.09 -10.07 -8.87
C ASP A 111 13.91 -9.96 -9.87
N MET A 112 14.26 -9.62 -11.12
CA MET A 112 13.28 -9.43 -12.18
C MET A 112 12.54 -10.72 -12.55
N ARG A 113 13.21 -11.87 -12.50
CA ARG A 113 12.60 -13.15 -12.84
C ARG A 113 11.57 -13.54 -11.79
N HIS A 114 11.94 -13.40 -10.52
CA HIS A 114 11.05 -13.64 -9.39
C HIS A 114 9.79 -12.74 -9.45
N ALA A 115 9.94 -11.46 -9.83
CA ALA A 115 8.80 -10.57 -10.04
C ALA A 115 7.85 -11.06 -11.15
N LEU A 116 8.40 -11.55 -12.26
CA LEU A 116 7.61 -12.08 -13.37
C LEU A 116 6.94 -13.42 -13.03
N ASP A 117 7.61 -14.28 -12.27
CA ASP A 117 7.02 -15.53 -11.76
C ASP A 117 5.82 -15.22 -10.86
N TYR A 118 5.91 -14.22 -9.96
CA TYR A 118 4.76 -13.78 -9.16
C TYR A 118 3.57 -13.32 -10.02
N ILE A 119 3.82 -12.55 -11.08
CA ILE A 119 2.75 -12.09 -12.00
C ILE A 119 2.14 -13.28 -12.75
N ARG A 120 2.96 -14.21 -13.22
CA ARG A 120 2.50 -15.43 -13.90
C ARG A 120 1.61 -16.26 -12.99
N ASP A 121 2.05 -16.51 -11.76
CA ASP A 121 1.35 -17.36 -10.81
C ASP A 121 0.06 -16.68 -10.31
N LEU A 122 0.05 -15.35 -10.19
CA LEU A 122 -1.18 -14.59 -9.92
C LEU A 122 -2.25 -14.80 -11.02
N LEU A 123 -1.85 -14.69 -12.29
CA LEU A 123 -2.76 -14.74 -13.43
C LEU A 123 -3.18 -16.17 -13.80
N LEU A 124 -2.29 -17.14 -13.65
CA LEU A 124 -2.49 -18.52 -14.13
C LEU A 124 -2.63 -19.52 -12.99
N GLY A 125 -1.90 -19.33 -11.89
CA GLY A 125 -1.87 -20.25 -10.75
C GLY A 125 -3.20 -20.33 -10.00
N SER A 126 -4.00 -19.26 -10.02
CA SER A 126 -5.35 -19.26 -9.43
C SER A 126 -6.32 -20.25 -10.10
N PHE A 127 -6.02 -20.66 -11.35
CA PHE A 127 -6.82 -21.64 -12.09
C PHE A 127 -6.27 -23.06 -12.00
N ASP A 128 -5.09 -23.24 -11.41
CA ASP A 128 -4.48 -24.55 -11.17
C ASP A 128 -4.98 -25.11 -9.82
N PRO A 129 -5.70 -26.25 -9.81
CA PRO A 129 -6.26 -26.81 -8.58
C PRO A 129 -5.21 -27.14 -7.51
N HIS A 130 -4.00 -27.52 -7.92
CA HIS A 130 -2.91 -27.84 -6.99
C HIS A 130 -2.40 -26.58 -6.29
N THR A 131 -2.14 -25.51 -7.03
CA THR A 131 -1.72 -24.21 -6.51
C THR A 131 -2.78 -23.59 -5.59
N TYR A 132 -4.05 -23.65 -5.99
CA TYR A 132 -5.16 -23.19 -5.13
C TYR A 132 -5.24 -23.97 -3.81
N ARG A 133 -5.07 -25.29 -3.86
CA ARG A 133 -5.03 -26.13 -2.65
C ARG A 133 -3.84 -25.79 -1.75
N GLN A 134 -2.67 -25.51 -2.30
CA GLN A 134 -1.52 -25.05 -1.52
C GLN A 134 -1.81 -23.72 -0.82
N MET A 135 -2.39 -22.75 -1.52
CA MET A 135 -2.76 -21.45 -0.93
C MET A 135 -3.74 -21.61 0.23
N THR A 136 -4.79 -22.40 0.06
CA THR A 136 -5.77 -22.65 1.12
C THR A 136 -5.20 -23.43 2.30
N ASN A 137 -4.32 -24.41 2.05
CA ASN A 137 -3.60 -25.11 3.12
C ASN A 137 -2.66 -24.18 3.90
N PHE A 138 -1.95 -23.27 3.22
CA PHE A 138 -1.09 -22.27 3.86
C PHE A 138 -1.89 -21.36 4.80
N VAL A 139 -3.07 -20.90 4.37
CA VAL A 139 -3.98 -20.12 5.23
C VAL A 139 -4.45 -20.91 6.44
N ASN A 140 -4.75 -22.20 6.29
CA ASN A 140 -5.27 -23.03 7.36
C ASN A 140 -4.20 -23.47 8.37
N VAL A 141 -2.98 -23.75 7.89
CA VAL A 141 -1.90 -24.35 8.70
C VAL A 141 -0.92 -23.31 9.21
N GLU A 142 -0.35 -22.48 8.33
CA GLU A 142 0.75 -21.57 8.70
C GLU A 142 0.24 -20.23 9.22
N ILE A 143 -0.74 -19.63 8.54
CA ILE A 143 -1.33 -18.34 8.95
C ILE A 143 -2.41 -18.56 10.03
N GLY A 144 -3.13 -19.67 9.97
CA GLY A 144 -4.29 -19.95 10.82
C GLY A 144 -5.50 -19.06 10.50
N HIS A 145 -6.71 -19.56 10.82
CA HIS A 145 -7.97 -18.85 10.50
C HIS A 145 -8.14 -17.50 11.22
N LEU A 146 -7.38 -17.24 12.29
CA LEU A 146 -7.49 -16.04 13.10
C LEU A 146 -6.98 -14.79 12.37
N LEU A 147 -5.87 -14.88 11.62
CA LEU A 147 -5.28 -13.73 10.95
C LEU A 147 -6.17 -13.13 9.84
N PRO A 148 -6.79 -13.92 8.93
CA PRO A 148 -7.76 -13.41 7.98
C PRO A 148 -8.97 -12.76 8.67
N LEU A 149 -9.47 -13.36 9.77
CA LEU A 149 -10.58 -12.81 10.54
C LEU A 149 -10.23 -11.44 11.15
N LEU A 150 -9.04 -11.32 11.75
CA LEU A 150 -8.54 -10.06 12.28
C LEU A 150 -8.37 -9.02 11.17
N THR A 151 -7.85 -9.42 10.01
CA THR A 151 -7.68 -8.52 8.85
C THR A 151 -9.03 -7.95 8.39
N ILE A 152 -10.05 -8.80 8.29
CA ILE A 152 -11.43 -8.37 7.97
C ILE A 152 -11.97 -7.44 9.07
N ALA A 153 -11.77 -7.78 10.34
CA ALA A 153 -12.22 -6.95 11.46
C ALA A 153 -11.55 -5.56 11.44
N PHE A 154 -10.24 -5.48 11.25
CA PHE A 154 -9.52 -4.21 11.12
C PHE A 154 -9.96 -3.41 9.89
N PHE A 155 -10.18 -4.08 8.76
CA PHE A 155 -10.70 -3.42 7.56
C PHE A 155 -12.08 -2.79 7.81
N LEU A 156 -12.98 -3.48 8.51
CA LEU A 156 -14.30 -2.96 8.86
C LEU A 156 -14.22 -1.77 9.82
N VAL A 157 -13.39 -1.86 10.86
CA VAL A 157 -13.19 -0.75 11.82
C VAL A 157 -12.64 0.48 11.10
N GLU A 158 -11.63 0.30 10.25
CA GLU A 158 -11.05 1.39 9.45
C GLU A 158 -12.06 1.96 8.47
N TRP A 159 -12.86 1.12 7.81
CA TRP A 159 -13.90 1.56 6.87
C TRP A 159 -14.99 2.41 7.56
N ILE A 160 -15.46 1.97 8.73
CA ILE A 160 -16.48 2.68 9.51
C ILE A 160 -15.93 4.01 10.03
N GLY A 161 -14.67 4.03 10.48
CA GLY A 161 -14.05 5.22 11.03
C GLY A 161 -13.29 6.09 10.04
N ARG A 162 -13.32 5.81 8.73
CA ARG A 162 -12.48 6.45 7.69
C ARG A 162 -12.48 7.99 7.64
N GLU A 163 -13.51 8.65 8.18
CA GLU A 163 -13.60 10.12 8.27
C GLU A 163 -12.85 10.69 9.49
N LYS A 164 -12.48 9.83 10.44
CA LYS A 164 -11.80 10.17 11.68
C LYS A 164 -10.30 9.97 11.53
N HIS A 165 -9.53 10.76 12.27
CA HIS A 165 -8.08 10.62 12.29
C HIS A 165 -7.61 9.33 12.99
N CYS A 166 -8.33 8.85 14.01
CA CYS A 166 -7.99 7.64 14.75
C CYS A 166 -9.25 6.76 14.99
N PRO A 167 -9.68 5.97 13.98
CA PRO A 167 -10.87 5.12 14.03
C PRO A 167 -10.95 4.21 15.26
N ILE A 168 -9.83 3.55 15.57
CA ILE A 168 -9.73 2.57 16.65
C ILE A 168 -9.82 3.26 18.01
N ALA A 169 -9.14 4.40 18.20
CA ALA A 169 -9.15 5.13 19.47
C ALA A 169 -10.58 5.60 19.81
N ASP A 170 -11.31 6.11 18.83
CA ASP A 170 -12.69 6.53 19.01
C ASP A 170 -13.65 5.38 19.34
N LEU A 171 -13.43 4.20 18.75
CA LEU A 171 -14.20 3.00 19.05
C LEU A 171 -13.91 2.52 20.47
N GLU A 172 -12.63 2.53 20.86
CA GLU A 172 -12.15 2.09 22.15
C GLU A 172 -12.67 2.97 23.30
N LEU A 173 -12.76 4.28 23.09
CA LEU A 173 -13.34 5.22 24.06
C LEU A 173 -14.83 4.99 24.34
N ARG A 174 -15.55 4.28 23.46
CA ARG A 174 -16.96 3.91 23.64
C ARG A 174 -17.14 2.58 24.38
N LEU A 175 -16.09 1.78 24.51
CA LEU A 175 -16.16 0.47 25.16
C LEU A 175 -16.10 0.60 26.69
N PRO A 176 -16.81 -0.25 27.45
CA PRO A 176 -16.70 -0.26 28.90
C PRO A 176 -15.29 -0.66 29.34
N ARG A 177 -14.82 -0.06 30.44
CA ARG A 177 -13.44 -0.23 30.94
C ARG A 177 -12.93 -1.69 30.97
N PRO A 178 -13.71 -2.69 31.43
CA PRO A 178 -13.25 -4.07 31.47
C PRO A 178 -12.93 -4.64 30.08
N VAL A 179 -13.74 -4.31 29.06
CA VAL A 179 -13.55 -4.78 27.69
C VAL A 179 -12.28 -4.19 27.08
N ARG A 180 -12.01 -2.90 27.35
CA ARG A 180 -10.77 -2.26 26.90
C ARG A 180 -9.52 -2.91 27.49
N TRP A 181 -9.51 -3.16 28.80
CA TRP A 181 -8.39 -3.84 29.45
C TRP A 181 -8.20 -5.26 28.93
N ALA A 182 -9.30 -6.01 28.74
CA ALA A 182 -9.24 -7.34 28.14
C ALA A 182 -8.64 -7.30 26.72
N PHE A 183 -9.00 -6.31 25.90
CA PHE A 183 -8.42 -6.11 24.58
C PHE A 183 -6.92 -5.82 24.63
N TYR A 184 -6.47 -4.94 25.53
CA TYR A 184 -5.04 -4.64 25.69
C TYR A 184 -4.25 -5.85 26.19
N TYR A 185 -4.77 -6.58 27.18
CA TYR A 185 -4.12 -7.81 27.64
C TYR A 185 -4.06 -8.88 26.56
N MET A 186 -5.11 -9.00 25.73
CA MET A 186 -5.11 -9.89 24.57
C MET A 186 -4.04 -9.48 23.55
N LEU A 187 -3.93 -8.20 23.20
CA LEU A 187 -2.89 -7.70 22.31
C LEU A 187 -1.49 -7.95 22.88
N CYS A 188 -1.25 -7.66 24.15
CA CYS A 188 0.02 -7.93 24.82
C CYS A 188 0.35 -9.43 24.81
N ALA A 189 -0.63 -10.28 25.13
CA ALA A 189 -0.44 -11.73 25.09
C ALA A 189 -0.11 -12.21 23.67
N MET A 190 -0.78 -11.69 22.64
CA MET A 190 -0.47 -12.00 21.24
C MET A 190 0.95 -11.58 20.88
N VAL A 191 1.35 -10.34 21.19
CA VAL A 191 2.71 -9.86 20.91
C VAL A 191 3.76 -10.72 21.62
N LEU A 192 3.54 -11.09 22.88
CA LEU A 192 4.47 -11.93 23.64
C LEU A 192 4.52 -13.38 23.13
N THR A 193 3.41 -13.92 22.64
CA THR A 193 3.35 -15.30 22.12
C THR A 193 3.95 -15.40 20.72
N TYR A 194 3.80 -14.35 19.91
CA TYR A 194 4.27 -14.30 18.52
C TYR A 194 5.47 -13.35 18.33
N VAL A 195 6.22 -13.08 19.40
CA VAL A 195 7.51 -12.41 19.29
C VAL A 195 8.42 -13.33 18.47
N GLY A 196 8.75 -12.89 17.27
CA GLY A 196 9.65 -13.62 16.37
C GLY A 196 11.11 -13.38 16.72
N ASP A 197 12.00 -14.10 16.04
CA ASP A 197 13.45 -13.91 16.16
C ASP A 197 13.89 -12.50 15.70
N ASP A 198 15.03 -12.04 16.19
CA ASP A 198 15.63 -10.75 15.83
C ASP A 198 15.78 -10.63 14.30
N GLN A 199 14.92 -9.85 13.67
CA GLN A 199 15.02 -9.50 12.26
C GLN A 199 15.95 -8.29 12.13
N GLN A 200 17.03 -8.45 11.37
CA GLN A 200 17.86 -7.30 10.99
C GLN A 200 17.00 -6.27 10.24
N PHE A 201 17.14 -5.01 10.61
CA PHE A 201 16.42 -3.93 9.96
C PHE A 201 16.75 -3.93 8.46
N ILE A 202 15.75 -3.78 7.60
CA ILE A 202 15.86 -3.91 6.13
C ILE A 202 17.02 -3.10 5.52
N TYR A 203 17.40 -1.97 6.13
CA TYR A 203 18.56 -1.16 5.72
C TYR A 203 19.92 -1.70 6.19
N PHE A 204 20.03 -2.95 6.60
CA PHE A 204 21.31 -3.58 6.91
C PHE A 204 21.47 -4.94 6.22
N GLN A 205 20.52 -5.33 5.37
CA GLN A 205 20.49 -6.62 4.67
C GLN A 205 21.10 -6.56 3.25
N PHE A 206 22.10 -5.70 3.03
CA PHE A 206 22.79 -5.54 1.75
C PHE A 206 24.21 -6.10 1.77
#